data_AF-A0A0N4Z4A5-F1
#
_entry.id   AF-A0A0N4Z4A5-F1
#
_cell.length_a   1.000
_cell.length_b   1.000
_cell.length_c   1.000
_cell.angle_alpha   90.00
_cell.angle_beta   90.00
_cell.angle_gamma   90.00
#
_symmetry.space_group_name_H-M   'P 1'
#
loop_
_entity.id
_entity.type
_entity.pdbx_description
1 polymer ?
#
loop_
_entity_poly.entity_id
_entity_poly.type
_entity_poly.pdbx_seq_one_letter_code
_entity_poly.pdbx_strand_id
1 'polypeptide(L)'
;MIVIRNIVTIFIGIFLISTRIILAIEKVDSVRVVRISVLYPNANIPSIPNNEKWQTTMRKSILASLKFINKHWNICNNGDQKEKSVINDCGKLQVTGEEFEGIGYRINATFTAKQDPIKNVKVSATSSLKGVVNIGLKGGIFQYTNTLKILGKPSSDLKIEEDYFCYPGTEKINQQSCYINDPIKASQFIGV
;
A
#
# COMPACT_ATOMS: atom_id res chain seq x y z
N MET A 1 19.37 54.88 24.89
CA MET A 1 19.79 54.07 23.72
C MET A 1 20.03 52.58 24.03
N ILE A 2 20.57 52.24 25.21
CA ILE A 2 20.88 50.84 25.62
C ILE A 2 19.60 49.99 25.83
N VAL A 3 18.54 50.57 26.40
CA VAL A 3 17.29 49.85 26.72
C VAL A 3 16.56 49.36 25.46
N ILE A 4 16.52 50.20 24.41
CA ILE A 4 15.88 49.85 23.13
C ILE A 4 16.64 48.71 22.43
N ARG A 5 17.97 48.72 22.49
CA ARG A 5 18.81 47.66 21.91
C ARG A 5 18.54 46.29 22.54
N ASN A 6 18.35 46.25 23.86
CA ASN A 6 18.07 45.01 24.60
C ASN A 6 16.66 44.47 24.35
N ILE A 7 15.66 45.35 24.16
CA ILE A 7 14.29 44.93 23.84
C ILE A 7 14.24 44.31 22.43
N VAL A 8 14.93 44.90 21.46
CA VAL A 8 14.97 44.39 20.08
C VAL A 8 15.64 43.02 20.01
N THR A 9 16.75 42.79 20.73
CA THR A 9 17.40 41.47 20.76
C THR A 9 16.54 40.40 21.44
N ILE A 10 15.76 40.75 22.46
CA ILE A 10 14.81 39.81 23.10
C ILE A 10 13.69 39.43 22.13
N PHE A 11 13.12 40.41 21.41
CA PHE A 11 12.08 40.14 20.41
C PHE A 11 12.59 39.28 19.25
N ILE A 12 13.81 39.54 18.76
CA ILE A 12 14.46 38.71 17.74
C ILE A 12 14.70 37.29 18.27
N GLY A 13 15.15 37.15 19.52
CA GLY A 13 15.32 35.86 20.17
C GLY A 13 14.01 35.07 20.28
N ILE A 14 12.93 35.69 20.75
CA ILE A 14 11.61 35.07 20.86
C ILE A 14 11.06 34.71 19.46
N PHE A 15 11.26 35.56 18.45
CA PHE A 15 10.86 35.28 17.08
C PHE A 15 11.62 34.10 16.48
N LEU A 16 12.94 34.01 16.71
CA LEU A 16 13.77 32.87 16.28
C LEU A 16 13.42 31.57 17.01
N ILE A 17 13.04 31.63 18.29
CA ILE A 17 12.59 30.46 19.06
C ILE A 17 11.19 30.01 18.59
N SER A 18 10.25 30.93 18.38
CA SER A 18 8.90 30.60 17.90
C SER A 18 8.91 29.98 16.50
N THR A 19 9.77 30.47 15.60
CA THR A 19 9.92 29.89 14.25
C THR A 19 10.55 28.50 14.27
N ARG A 20 11.45 28.22 15.22
CA ARG A 20 12.00 26.86 15.43
C ARG A 20 10.96 25.88 15.97
N ILE A 21 10.06 26.32 16.86
CA ILE A 21 9.00 25.48 17.45
C ILE A 21 7.92 25.17 16.41
N ILE A 22 7.54 26.12 15.56
CA ILE A 22 6.56 25.91 14.49
C ILE A 22 7.09 24.95 13.40
N LEU A 23 8.40 24.82 13.25
CA LEU A 23 9.04 23.97 12.23
C LEU A 23 9.19 22.48 12.63
N ALA A 24 8.89 22.11 13.87
CA ALA A 24 8.84 20.71 14.29
C ALA A 24 7.41 20.16 14.14
N ILE A 25 6.78 20.36 12.98
CA ILE A 25 5.58 19.61 12.61
C ILE A 25 6.06 18.18 12.38
N GLU A 26 5.78 17.30 13.32
CA GLU A 26 6.10 15.88 13.19
C GLU A 26 5.24 15.30 12.06
N LYS A 27 5.91 14.98 10.95
CA LYS A 27 5.30 14.41 9.75
C LYS A 27 5.55 12.93 9.72
N VAL A 28 4.54 12.21 9.26
CA VAL A 28 4.55 10.75 9.15
C VAL A 28 4.10 10.36 7.75
N ASP A 29 4.56 9.21 7.28
CA ASP A 29 4.17 8.71 5.96
C ASP A 29 2.70 8.27 5.95
N SER A 30 2.00 8.65 4.89
CA SER A 30 0.66 8.13 4.62
C SER A 30 0.72 6.66 4.17
N VAL A 31 -0.36 5.95 4.46
CA VAL A 31 -0.54 4.54 4.11
C VAL A 31 -1.14 4.45 2.70
N ARG A 32 -0.36 3.95 1.74
CA ARG A 32 -0.83 3.68 0.37
C ARG A 32 -1.62 2.37 0.35
N VAL A 33 -2.89 2.44 -0.01
CA VAL A 33 -3.77 1.30 -0.25
C VAL A 33 -4.01 1.19 -1.74
N VAL A 34 -3.83 -0.02 -2.27
CA VAL A 34 -3.88 -0.28 -3.70
C VAL A 34 -4.85 -1.39 -4.01
N ARG A 35 -5.73 -1.14 -4.96
CA ARG A 35 -6.61 -2.14 -5.57
C ARG A 35 -6.11 -2.47 -6.97
N ILE A 36 -5.65 -3.70 -7.14
CA ILE A 36 -5.37 -4.28 -8.46
C ILE A 36 -6.62 -4.99 -8.98
N SER A 37 -6.95 -4.78 -10.25
CA SER A 37 -8.06 -5.48 -10.90
C SER A 37 -7.53 -6.23 -12.12
N VAL A 38 -7.77 -7.55 -12.13
CA VAL A 38 -7.33 -8.47 -13.19
C VAL A 38 -8.56 -9.05 -13.85
N LEU A 39 -8.71 -8.81 -15.15
CA LEU A 39 -9.79 -9.36 -15.96
C LEU A 39 -9.37 -10.71 -16.56
N TYR A 40 -10.27 -11.67 -16.53
CA TYR A 40 -10.13 -12.99 -17.13
C TYR A 40 -11.24 -13.17 -18.19
N PRO A 41 -10.98 -12.77 -19.45
CA PRO A 41 -12.02 -12.73 -20.48
C PRO A 41 -12.51 -14.12 -20.91
N ASN A 42 -11.67 -15.14 -20.77
CA ASN A 42 -11.99 -16.52 -21.17
C ASN A 42 -12.40 -17.40 -19.98
N ALA A 43 -12.88 -16.79 -18.90
CA ALA A 43 -13.28 -17.54 -17.71
C ALA A 43 -14.54 -18.36 -17.99
N ASN A 44 -14.54 -19.63 -17.58
CA ASN A 44 -15.73 -20.48 -17.60
C ASN A 44 -16.61 -20.16 -16.37
N ILE A 45 -17.36 -19.06 -16.46
CA ILE A 45 -18.19 -18.52 -15.37
C ILE A 45 -19.15 -19.57 -14.77
N PRO A 46 -19.86 -20.40 -15.56
CA PRO A 46 -20.74 -21.44 -15.02
C PRO A 46 -20.03 -22.47 -14.15
N SER A 47 -18.72 -22.67 -14.35
CA SER A 47 -17.92 -23.62 -13.58
C SER A 47 -17.28 -23.01 -12.33
N ILE A 48 -17.47 -21.71 -12.09
CA ILE A 48 -16.93 -21.01 -10.92
C ILE A 48 -17.76 -21.38 -9.68
N PRO A 49 -17.17 -21.98 -8.64
CA PRO A 49 -17.92 -22.34 -7.44
C PRO A 49 -18.35 -21.08 -6.68
N ASN A 50 -19.65 -20.94 -6.42
CA ASN A 50 -20.18 -19.84 -5.60
C ASN A 50 -20.17 -20.17 -4.10
N ASN A 51 -19.01 -20.54 -3.55
CA ASN A 51 -18.87 -20.91 -2.14
C ASN A 51 -17.68 -20.20 -1.46
N GLU A 52 -17.67 -20.21 -0.14
CA GLU A 52 -16.58 -19.60 0.65
C GLU A 52 -15.20 -20.21 0.35
N LYS A 53 -15.16 -21.47 -0.11
CA LYS A 53 -13.92 -22.13 -0.52
C LYS A 53 -13.32 -21.47 -1.76
N TRP A 54 -14.15 -20.95 -2.68
CA TRP A 54 -13.67 -20.21 -3.84
C TRP A 54 -13.05 -18.87 -3.45
N GLN A 55 -13.72 -18.09 -2.59
CA GLN A 55 -13.16 -16.84 -2.06
C GLN A 55 -11.83 -17.08 -1.34
N THR A 56 -11.77 -18.14 -0.51
CA THR A 56 -10.53 -18.54 0.17
C THR A 56 -9.43 -18.96 -0.81
N THR A 57 -9.79 -19.70 -1.88
CA THR A 57 -8.85 -20.12 -2.93
C THR A 57 -8.28 -18.93 -3.69
N MET A 58 -9.14 -18.01 -4.13
CA MET A 58 -8.73 -16.76 -4.79
C MET A 58 -7.78 -15.99 -3.88
N ARG A 59 -8.17 -15.74 -2.62
CA ARG A 59 -7.35 -15.02 -1.64
C ARG A 59 -5.99 -15.66 -1.45
N LYS A 60 -5.92 -16.99 -1.25
CA LYS A 60 -4.66 -17.72 -1.09
C LYS A 60 -3.76 -17.61 -2.31
N SER A 61 -4.32 -17.73 -3.51
CA SER A 61 -3.54 -17.62 -4.74
C SER A 61 -2.98 -16.22 -4.93
N ILE A 62 -3.82 -15.18 -4.82
CA ILE A 62 -3.37 -13.79 -4.97
C ILE A 62 -2.34 -13.45 -3.89
N LEU A 63 -2.52 -13.90 -2.65
CA LEU A 63 -1.53 -13.72 -1.59
C LEU A 63 -0.20 -14.39 -1.94
N ALA A 64 -0.22 -15.61 -2.48
CA ALA A 64 0.98 -16.29 -2.93
C ALA A 64 1.69 -15.52 -4.06
N SER A 65 0.94 -14.97 -5.01
CA SER A 65 1.45 -14.09 -6.08
C SER A 65 2.13 -12.84 -5.52
N LEU A 66 1.46 -12.15 -4.59
CA LEU A 66 1.99 -10.95 -3.94
C LEU A 66 3.24 -11.28 -3.11
N LYS A 67 3.26 -12.42 -2.40
CA LYS A 67 4.45 -12.91 -1.69
C LYS A 67 5.63 -13.18 -2.61
N PHE A 68 5.35 -13.80 -3.76
CA PHE A 68 6.37 -14.07 -4.75
C PHE A 68 6.99 -12.76 -5.30
N ILE A 69 6.15 -11.78 -5.60
CA ILE A 69 6.60 -10.44 -5.97
C ILE A 69 7.41 -9.82 -4.81
N ASN A 70 6.86 -9.84 -3.59
CA ASN A 70 7.42 -9.19 -2.41
C ASN A 70 8.84 -9.69 -2.08
N LYS A 71 9.09 -10.97 -2.31
CA LYS A 71 10.41 -11.61 -2.15
C LYS A 71 11.50 -10.99 -3.02
N HIS A 72 11.13 -10.42 -4.17
CA HIS A 72 12.06 -9.83 -5.14
C HIS A 72 12.02 -8.30 -5.12
N TRP A 73 10.84 -7.74 -4.88
CA TRP A 73 10.56 -6.31 -4.87
C TRP A 73 9.75 -5.99 -3.63
N ASN A 74 10.24 -5.12 -2.74
CA ASN A 74 9.56 -4.85 -1.47
C ASN A 74 8.29 -4.01 -1.69
N ILE A 75 7.21 -4.64 -2.16
CA ILE A 75 5.94 -4.01 -2.56
C ILE A 75 4.97 -3.85 -1.40
N CYS A 76 5.14 -4.63 -0.32
CA CYS A 76 4.21 -4.65 0.78
C CYS A 76 4.71 -3.74 1.90
N ASN A 77 3.82 -2.88 2.41
CA ASN A 77 4.17 -2.01 3.52
C ASN A 77 4.13 -2.85 4.81
N ASN A 78 5.26 -3.46 5.14
CA ASN A 78 5.49 -3.94 6.49
C ASN A 78 5.73 -2.67 7.31
N GLY A 79 4.69 -2.13 7.94
CA GLY A 79 4.88 -1.08 8.94
C GLY A 79 5.95 -1.53 9.93
N ASP A 80 6.64 -0.60 10.58
CA ASP A 80 7.69 -0.86 11.59
C ASP A 80 7.12 -1.51 12.88
N GLN A 81 6.17 -2.43 12.76
CA GLN A 81 5.66 -3.26 13.82
C GLN A 81 6.76 -4.25 14.22
N LYS A 82 7.37 -3.99 15.37
CA LYS A 82 8.32 -4.85 16.09
C LYS A 82 7.75 -6.21 16.52
N GLU A 83 6.55 -6.59 16.10
CA GLU A 83 6.04 -7.94 16.33
C GLU A 83 6.63 -8.90 15.32
N LYS A 84 7.37 -9.89 15.82
CA LYS A 84 7.96 -11.02 15.10
C LYS A 84 6.89 -11.98 14.52
N SER A 85 5.85 -11.48 13.88
CA SER A 85 4.79 -12.29 13.27
C SER A 85 4.71 -12.01 11.76
N VAL A 86 5.38 -12.89 11.02
CA VAL A 86 5.26 -13.12 9.57
C VAL A 86 5.83 -12.01 8.66
N ILE A 87 7.15 -12.06 8.48
CA ILE A 87 8.03 -11.18 7.67
C ILE A 87 7.62 -10.95 6.19
N ASN A 88 6.52 -11.53 5.67
CA ASN A 88 6.16 -11.47 4.25
C ASN A 88 4.65 -11.38 3.96
N ASP A 89 3.83 -11.02 4.93
CA ASP A 89 2.39 -10.92 4.67
C ASP A 89 2.08 -9.50 4.21
N CYS A 90 1.59 -9.37 2.98
CA CYS A 90 1.04 -8.13 2.41
C CYS A 90 -0.25 -7.65 3.12
N GLY A 91 -0.26 -7.77 4.46
CA GLY A 91 -1.27 -7.32 5.38
C GLY A 91 -2.64 -7.96 5.19
N LYS A 92 -3.65 -7.15 5.50
CA LYS A 92 -5.09 -7.42 5.33
C LYS A 92 -5.49 -7.42 3.85
N LEU A 93 -4.96 -8.37 3.07
CA LEU A 93 -5.37 -8.58 1.69
C LEU A 93 -6.86 -8.93 1.62
N GLN A 94 -7.63 -8.08 0.97
CA GLN A 94 -9.02 -8.34 0.60
C GLN A 94 -9.08 -8.73 -0.88
N VAL A 95 -9.72 -9.86 -1.19
CA VAL A 95 -9.92 -10.31 -2.56
C VAL A 95 -11.39 -10.50 -2.80
N THR A 96 -11.88 -9.98 -3.92
CA THR A 96 -13.23 -10.23 -4.42
C THR A 96 -13.15 -10.68 -5.86
N GLY A 97 -14.16 -11.43 -6.29
CA GLY A 97 -14.31 -11.81 -7.69
C GLY A 97 -15.76 -11.64 -8.11
N GLU A 98 -15.97 -11.20 -9.34
CA GLU A 98 -17.28 -10.88 -9.89
C GLU A 98 -17.32 -11.17 -11.38
N GLU A 99 -18.51 -11.48 -11.89
CA GLU A 99 -18.78 -11.44 -13.32
C GLU A 99 -18.75 -9.98 -13.79
N PHE A 100 -18.01 -9.73 -14.87
CA PHE A 100 -17.77 -8.39 -15.38
C PHE A 100 -18.48 -8.21 -16.72
N GLU A 101 -19.71 -7.68 -16.66
CA GLU A 101 -20.47 -7.15 -17.80
C GLU A 101 -20.54 -8.10 -19.02
N GLY A 102 -20.59 -9.43 -18.79
CA GLY A 102 -20.59 -10.44 -19.85
C GLY A 102 -19.27 -10.60 -20.62
N ILE A 103 -18.23 -9.86 -20.24
CA ILE A 103 -16.89 -9.88 -20.85
C ILE A 103 -16.01 -10.98 -20.24
N GLY A 104 -16.25 -11.34 -18.99
CA GLY A 104 -15.51 -12.40 -18.30
C GLY A 104 -15.61 -12.29 -16.78
N TYR A 105 -14.61 -12.83 -16.09
CA TYR A 105 -14.54 -12.77 -14.63
C TYR A 105 -13.46 -11.79 -14.19
N ARG A 106 -13.76 -10.90 -13.25
CA ARG A 106 -12.81 -9.92 -12.72
C ARG A 106 -12.46 -10.27 -11.29
N ILE A 107 -11.16 -10.32 -10.99
CA ILE A 107 -10.65 -10.40 -9.62
C ILE A 107 -10.14 -9.03 -9.20
N ASN A 108 -10.63 -8.52 -8.08
CA ASN A 108 -10.11 -7.34 -7.42
C ASN A 108 -9.34 -7.76 -6.17
N ALA A 109 -8.15 -7.20 -5.98
CA ALA A 109 -7.36 -7.44 -4.79
C ALA A 109 -6.87 -6.11 -4.20
N THR A 110 -7.24 -5.85 -2.96
CA THR A 110 -6.90 -4.63 -2.23
C THR A 110 -5.91 -4.95 -1.12
N PHE A 111 -4.78 -4.26 -1.11
CA PHE A 111 -3.72 -4.45 -0.12
C PHE A 111 -2.97 -3.15 0.16
N THR A 112 -2.27 -3.11 1.28
CA THR A 112 -1.41 -1.98 1.63
C THR A 112 -0.06 -2.14 0.92
N ALA A 113 0.25 -1.19 0.04
CA ALA A 113 1.48 -1.21 -0.74
C ALA A 113 2.50 -0.20 -0.21
N LYS A 114 3.78 -0.45 -0.50
CA LYS A 114 4.85 0.52 -0.25
C LYS A 114 4.75 1.68 -1.25
N GLN A 115 5.21 2.86 -0.84
CA GLN A 115 5.33 4.00 -1.75
C GLN A 115 6.47 3.75 -2.76
N ASP A 116 6.30 4.28 -3.98
CA ASP A 116 7.35 4.26 -4.99
C ASP A 116 8.50 5.21 -4.57
N PRO A 117 9.77 4.92 -4.93
CA PRO A 117 10.22 3.78 -5.73
C PRO A 117 10.26 2.46 -4.94
N ILE A 118 9.73 1.40 -5.55
CA ILE A 118 9.84 0.04 -5.04
C ILE A 118 11.27 -0.46 -5.28
N LYS A 119 11.97 -0.78 -4.19
CA LYS A 119 13.33 -1.31 -4.24
C LYS A 119 13.33 -2.82 -4.45
N ASN A 120 14.23 -3.29 -5.30
CA ASN A 120 14.54 -4.70 -5.38
C ASN A 120 15.29 -5.14 -4.11
N VAL A 121 15.03 -6.37 -3.65
CA VAL A 121 15.59 -6.90 -2.40
C VAL A 121 17.07 -7.30 -2.56
N LYS A 122 17.50 -7.70 -3.76
CA LYS A 122 18.82 -8.30 -4.01
C LYS A 122 19.77 -7.41 -4.80
N VAL A 123 19.24 -6.54 -5.65
CA VAL A 123 20.03 -5.68 -6.53
C VAL A 123 19.66 -4.22 -6.31
N SER A 124 20.58 -3.30 -6.63
CA SER A 124 20.33 -1.86 -6.54
C SER A 124 19.46 -1.36 -7.71
N ALA A 125 18.26 -1.92 -7.84
CA ALA A 125 17.27 -1.56 -8.85
C ALA A 125 16.02 -1.00 -8.18
N THR A 126 15.37 -0.05 -8.86
CA THR A 126 14.10 0.53 -8.45
C THR A 126 13.06 0.40 -9.57
N SER A 127 11.79 0.32 -9.19
CA SER A 127 10.67 0.27 -10.13
C SER A 127 9.42 0.90 -9.51
N SER A 128 8.36 1.04 -10.30
CA SER A 128 7.04 1.42 -9.79
C SER A 128 6.25 0.19 -9.39
N LEU A 129 5.30 0.34 -8.46
CA LEU A 129 4.38 -0.74 -8.11
C LEU A 129 3.69 -1.32 -9.35
N LYS A 130 3.21 -0.44 -10.25
CA LYS A 130 2.57 -0.86 -11.50
C LYS A 130 3.49 -1.71 -12.38
N GLY A 131 4.77 -1.33 -12.51
CA GLY A 131 5.75 -2.08 -13.28
C GLY A 131 5.97 -3.48 -12.71
N VAL A 132 6.19 -3.56 -11.40
CA VAL A 132 6.45 -4.81 -10.70
C VAL A 132 5.25 -5.76 -10.75
N VAL A 133 4.03 -5.27 -10.50
CA VAL A 133 2.82 -6.10 -10.54
C VAL A 133 2.54 -6.58 -11.97
N ASN A 134 2.76 -5.73 -12.99
CA ASN A 134 2.64 -6.12 -14.39
C ASN A 134 3.62 -7.23 -14.79
N ILE A 135 4.87 -7.18 -14.32
CA ILE A 135 5.84 -8.26 -14.53
C ILE A 135 5.31 -9.57 -13.93
N GLY A 136 4.78 -9.51 -12.72
CA GLY A 136 4.14 -10.66 -12.09
C GLY A 136 2.98 -11.21 -12.93
N LEU A 137 2.07 -10.35 -13.37
CA LEU A 137 0.91 -10.71 -14.19
C LEU A 137 1.33 -11.41 -15.49
N LYS A 138 2.30 -10.84 -16.22
CA LYS A 138 2.85 -11.43 -17.45
C LYS A 138 3.55 -12.77 -17.18
N GLY A 139 4.15 -12.95 -16.00
CA GLY A 139 4.73 -14.21 -15.56
C GLY A 139 3.71 -15.28 -15.15
N GLY A 140 2.40 -15.02 -15.26
CA GLY A 140 1.35 -15.98 -14.92
C GLY A 140 1.20 -16.25 -13.43
N ILE A 141 1.87 -15.49 -12.56
CA ILE A 141 1.93 -15.81 -11.13
C ILE A 141 0.57 -15.62 -10.42
N PHE A 142 -0.39 -14.92 -11.03
CA PHE A 142 -1.75 -14.75 -10.51
C PHE A 142 -2.69 -15.92 -10.82
N GLN A 143 -2.18 -16.99 -11.46
CA GLN A 143 -2.89 -18.25 -11.71
C GLN A 143 -2.27 -19.44 -10.95
N TYR A 144 -1.71 -19.18 -9.77
CA TYR A 144 -0.80 -20.10 -9.07
C TYR A 144 -1.41 -21.43 -8.62
N THR A 145 -2.72 -21.63 -8.78
CA THR A 145 -3.42 -22.86 -8.34
C THR A 145 -4.18 -23.52 -9.48
N ASN A 146 -4.21 -24.85 -9.49
CA ASN A 146 -4.95 -25.62 -10.49
C ASN A 146 -6.44 -25.23 -10.54
N THR A 147 -7.02 -24.87 -9.39
CA THR A 147 -8.42 -24.47 -9.28
C THR A 147 -8.71 -23.17 -10.05
N LEU A 148 -7.75 -22.24 -10.14
CA LEU A 148 -7.92 -20.99 -10.90
C LEU A 148 -7.75 -21.16 -12.41
N LYS A 149 -7.41 -22.36 -12.91
CA LYS A 149 -7.34 -22.63 -14.35
C LYS A 149 -8.69 -22.40 -15.06
N ILE A 150 -9.80 -22.52 -14.32
CA ILE A 150 -11.15 -22.23 -14.84
C ILE A 150 -11.32 -20.77 -15.29
N LEU A 151 -10.47 -19.86 -14.82
CA LEU A 151 -10.48 -18.47 -15.24
C LEU A 151 -9.84 -18.28 -16.63
N GLY A 152 -9.08 -19.25 -17.15
CA GLY A 152 -8.29 -19.06 -18.37
C GLY A 152 -7.26 -17.95 -18.20
N LYS A 153 -6.67 -17.47 -19.30
CA LYS A 153 -5.59 -16.45 -19.27
C LYS A 153 -6.13 -15.08 -18.82
N PRO A 154 -5.39 -14.34 -17.96
CA PRO A 154 -5.73 -12.96 -17.66
C PRO A 154 -5.50 -12.06 -18.88
N SER A 155 -6.24 -10.96 -18.93
CA SER A 155 -5.96 -9.84 -19.84
C SER A 155 -4.58 -9.25 -19.53
N SER A 156 -3.94 -8.68 -20.54
CA SER A 156 -2.70 -7.89 -20.38
C SER A 156 -2.93 -6.60 -19.60
N ASP A 157 -4.18 -6.15 -19.51
CA ASP A 157 -4.54 -4.87 -18.95
C ASP A 157 -4.79 -5.00 -17.45
N LEU A 158 -3.76 -4.63 -16.68
CA LEU A 158 -3.87 -4.48 -15.24
C LEU A 158 -4.40 -3.09 -14.90
N LYS A 159 -5.58 -3.03 -14.27
CA LYS A 159 -6.07 -1.79 -13.65
C LYS A 159 -5.51 -1.68 -12.24
N ILE A 160 -4.98 -0.52 -11.90
CA ILE A 160 -4.52 -0.19 -10.54
C ILE A 160 -5.20 1.09 -10.11
N GLU A 161 -5.86 1.03 -8.96
CA GLU A 161 -6.44 2.17 -8.26
C GLU A 161 -5.68 2.35 -6.94
N GLU A 162 -5.35 3.59 -6.59
CA GLU A 162 -4.52 3.91 -5.43
C GLU A 162 -5.19 4.99 -4.59
N ASP A 163 -5.13 4.83 -3.28
CA ASP A 163 -5.57 5.83 -2.32
C ASP A 163 -4.61 5.88 -1.13
N TYR A 164 -4.60 7.00 -0.43
CA TYR A 164 -3.62 7.32 0.61
C TYR A 164 -4.33 7.79 1.87
N PHE A 165 -4.12 7.03 2.94
CA PHE A 165 -4.80 7.20 4.22
C PHE A 165 -3.83 7.62 5.33
N CYS A 166 -4.36 8.40 6.26
CA CYS A 166 -3.65 8.85 7.47
C CYS A 166 -4.19 8.09 8.69
N TYR A 167 -3.33 7.82 9.67
CA TYR A 167 -3.75 7.17 10.91
C TYR A 167 -4.59 8.12 11.78
N PRO A 168 -5.43 7.59 12.68
CA PRO A 168 -6.13 8.43 13.64
C PRO A 168 -5.16 9.28 14.48
N GLY A 169 -5.48 10.56 14.69
CA GLY A 169 -4.56 11.52 15.35
C GLY A 169 -3.55 12.18 14.39
N THR A 170 -3.74 11.96 13.09
CA THR A 170 -3.01 12.66 12.03
C THR A 170 -3.96 13.21 10.98
N GLU A 171 -3.52 14.20 10.23
CA GLU A 171 -4.30 14.83 9.16
C GLU A 171 -3.50 14.89 7.86
N LYS A 172 -4.20 14.67 6.75
CA LYS A 172 -3.61 14.55 5.42
C LYS A 172 -3.11 15.90 4.93
N ILE A 173 -1.80 15.99 4.67
CA ILE A 173 -1.20 17.16 4.02
C ILE A 173 -1.26 16.97 2.51
N ASN A 174 -0.78 15.82 2.06
CA ASN A 174 -0.72 15.43 0.65
C ASN A 174 -0.85 13.91 0.52
N GLN A 175 -0.63 13.38 -0.68
CA GLN A 175 -0.69 11.94 -0.92
C GLN A 175 0.42 11.14 -0.24
N GLN A 176 1.51 11.76 0.20
CA GLN A 176 2.66 11.03 0.74
C GLN A 176 2.78 11.16 2.26
N SER A 177 2.24 12.24 2.83
CA SER A 177 2.51 12.64 4.21
C SER A 177 1.26 13.12 4.94
N CYS A 178 1.26 12.84 6.22
CA CYS A 178 0.30 13.31 7.21
C CYS A 178 1.06 14.10 8.28
N TYR A 179 0.44 15.08 8.91
CA TYR A 179 0.98 15.71 10.12
C TYR A 179 0.29 15.18 11.36
N ILE A 180 1.02 15.06 12.46
CA ILE A 180 0.45 14.69 13.75
C ILE A 180 -0.31 15.89 14.31
N ASN A 181 -1.61 15.75 14.53
CA ASN A 181 -2.46 16.76 15.16
C ASN A 181 -2.84 16.40 16.61
N ASP A 182 -2.82 15.10 16.95
CA ASP A 182 -3.02 14.57 18.30
C ASP A 182 -1.96 13.49 18.57
N PRO A 183 -0.85 13.85 19.25
CA PRO A 183 0.26 12.92 19.53
C PRO A 183 -0.16 11.71 20.36
N ILE A 184 -1.10 11.87 21.30
CA ILE A 184 -1.55 10.79 22.18
C ILE A 184 -2.28 9.74 21.34
N LYS A 185 -3.18 10.19 20.47
CA LYS A 185 -3.91 9.30 19.57
C LYS A 185 -3.02 8.69 18.49
N ALA A 186 -2.10 9.46 17.93
CA ALA A 186 -1.17 9.00 16.89
C ALA A 186 -0.17 7.95 17.40
N SER A 187 0.30 8.07 18.64
CA SER A 187 1.26 7.15 19.26
C SER A 187 0.82 5.68 19.29
N GLN A 188 -0.49 5.41 19.17
CA GLN A 188 -1.03 4.06 19.12
C GLN A 188 -0.80 3.35 17.77
N PHE A 189 -0.55 4.14 16.70
CA PHE A 189 -0.49 3.65 15.33
C PHE A 189 0.87 3.87 14.67
N ILE A 190 1.67 4.76 15.23
CA ILE A 190 2.94 5.22 14.69
C ILE A 190 4.00 4.87 15.73
N GLY A 191 5.05 4.15 15.32
CA GLY A 191 6.17 3.85 16.20
C GLY A 191 6.94 5.14 16.46
N VAL A 192 6.65 5.79 17.60
CA VAL A 192 7.46 6.87 18.16
C VAL A 192 8.66 6.27 18.89
#